data_AF-A0A957NPQ3-F1
#
_entry.id   AF-A0A957NPQ3-F1
#
_cell.length_a   1.000
_cell.length_b   1.000
_cell.length_c   1.000
_cell.angle_alpha   90.00
_cell.angle_beta   90.00
_cell.angle_gamma   90.00
#
_symmetry.space_group_name_H-M   'P 1'
#
loop_
_entity.id
_entity.type
_entity.pdbx_description
1 polymer ?
#
loop_
_entity_poly.entity_id
_entity_poly.type
_entity_poly.pdbx_seq_one_letter_code
_entity_poly.pdbx_strand_id
1 'polypeptide(L)'
;MISRIWPIVVNLSLVSVIMLAVACTPIVAPTNVDPAQPAVDPPTTPEPTVAATAEEETMTATPADSSAPTEDSPLVQAAKADLAQRLGIDAAEITVVEAQSVAWRDGSLGCPEPGMMYTQVIINGTKIVLSVNGEEYHYH
;
A
#
# COMPACT_ATOMS: atom_id res chain seq x y z
N MET A 1 12.11 38.14 15.73
CA MET A 1 12.32 38.38 14.29
C MET A 1 13.74 37.98 13.92
N ILE A 2 13.97 36.70 13.65
CA ILE A 2 15.18 36.23 12.96
C ILE A 2 14.70 35.63 11.64
N SER A 3 15.19 36.25 10.57
CA SER A 3 14.95 35.92 9.18
C SER A 3 15.76 34.67 8.82
N ARG A 4 15.11 33.57 8.43
CA ARG A 4 15.77 32.43 7.78
C ARG A 4 15.28 32.36 6.33
N ILE A 5 15.90 33.20 5.53
CA ILE A 5 15.86 33.22 4.06
C ILE A 5 16.57 31.96 3.60
N TRP A 6 15.84 30.97 3.08
CA TRP A 6 16.43 29.86 2.32
C TRP A 6 16.12 30.08 0.83
N PRO A 7 17.12 30.43 0.00
CA PRO A 7 16.92 30.68 -1.41
C PRO A 7 16.84 29.34 -2.17
N ILE A 8 15.77 29.21 -2.96
CA ILE A 8 15.82 28.90 -4.39
C ILE A 8 17.08 28.10 -4.80
N VAL A 9 16.98 26.77 -4.74
CA VAL A 9 17.80 25.91 -5.62
C VAL A 9 16.89 24.88 -6.28
N VAL A 10 16.08 25.44 -7.18
CA VAL A 10 15.45 24.76 -8.30
C VAL A 10 16.56 24.18 -9.19
N ASN A 11 16.62 22.86 -9.32
CA ASN A 11 17.43 22.11 -10.29
C ASN A 11 16.57 20.90 -10.67
N LEU A 12 15.74 20.87 -11.71
CA LEU A 12 15.93 21.16 -13.14
C LEU A 12 17.14 20.45 -13.78
N SER A 13 17.01 19.14 -13.99
CA SER A 13 17.70 18.42 -15.08
C SER A 13 16.72 17.43 -15.68
N LEU A 14 16.01 17.84 -16.73
CA LEU A 14 16.37 17.71 -18.15
C LEU A 14 15.99 16.33 -18.70
N VAL A 15 14.80 16.32 -19.29
CA VAL A 15 14.23 15.32 -20.19
C VAL A 15 15.22 14.99 -21.31
N SER A 16 15.56 13.72 -21.47
CA SER A 16 16.25 13.21 -22.66
C SER A 16 15.27 12.38 -23.49
N VAL A 17 14.77 12.99 -24.57
CA VAL A 17 13.96 12.38 -25.63
C VAL A 17 14.89 12.17 -26.82
N ILE A 18 15.19 10.92 -27.21
CA ILE A 18 15.75 10.55 -28.53
C ILE A 18 15.27 9.10 -28.87
N MET A 19 14.29 8.91 -29.78
CA MET A 19 14.40 8.72 -31.25
C MET A 19 14.70 7.25 -31.66
N LEU A 20 13.69 6.42 -31.97
CA LEU A 20 13.04 6.14 -33.28
C LEU A 20 13.76 5.10 -34.17
N ALA A 21 13.12 3.93 -34.40
CA ALA A 21 13.17 3.06 -35.61
C ALA A 21 12.31 1.79 -35.32
N VAL A 22 11.08 1.61 -35.81
CA VAL A 22 10.63 1.23 -37.16
C VAL A 22 11.17 -0.11 -37.67
N ALA A 23 10.27 -1.11 -37.74
CA ALA A 23 10.04 -2.12 -38.81
C ALA A 23 9.58 -3.47 -38.20
N CYS A 24 8.30 -3.83 -38.36
CA CYS A 24 7.77 -4.73 -39.40
C CYS A 24 8.00 -6.25 -39.14
N THR A 25 7.04 -6.88 -38.44
CA THR A 25 6.36 -8.19 -38.66
C THR A 25 7.06 -9.31 -39.48
N PRO A 26 6.88 -10.62 -39.15
CA PRO A 26 5.56 -11.24 -39.21
C PRO A 26 5.16 -12.27 -38.14
N ILE A 27 3.83 -12.31 -37.99
CA ILE A 27 3.02 -13.29 -37.29
C ILE A 27 3.19 -14.66 -37.96
N VAL A 28 3.52 -15.69 -37.18
CA VAL A 28 3.43 -17.07 -37.63
C VAL A 28 2.71 -17.85 -36.52
N ALA A 29 1.41 -18.02 -36.70
CA ALA A 29 0.64 -18.99 -35.95
C ALA A 29 0.62 -20.29 -36.77
N PRO A 30 1.09 -21.44 -36.25
CA PRO A 30 0.75 -22.71 -36.84
C PRO A 30 -0.71 -23.04 -36.46
N THR A 31 -1.58 -23.06 -37.46
CA THR A 31 -2.89 -23.70 -37.41
C THR A 31 -2.71 -25.21 -37.31
N ASN A 32 -2.74 -25.76 -36.09
CA ASN A 32 -3.07 -27.17 -35.90
C ASN A 32 -4.55 -27.25 -35.52
N VAL A 33 -5.40 -27.31 -36.56
CA VAL A 33 -6.77 -27.81 -36.44
C VAL A 33 -6.65 -29.33 -36.47
N ASP A 34 -6.74 -29.97 -35.31
CA ASP A 34 -6.85 -31.41 -35.17
C ASP A 34 -8.33 -31.81 -35.34
N PRO A 35 -8.72 -32.53 -36.40
CA PRO A 35 -10.06 -33.08 -36.50
C PRO A 35 -10.06 -34.50 -35.93
N ALA A 36 -10.94 -34.70 -34.96
CA ALA A 36 -11.34 -35.97 -34.34
C ALA A 36 -10.59 -36.37 -33.07
N GLN A 37 -11.05 -35.82 -31.94
CA GLN A 37 -11.14 -36.61 -30.72
C GLN A 37 -12.62 -36.84 -30.34
N PRO A 38 -13.05 -38.09 -30.09
CA PRO A 38 -14.44 -38.46 -29.83
C PRO A 38 -15.03 -37.69 -28.64
N ALA A 39 -16.33 -37.40 -28.72
CA ALA A 39 -17.13 -37.00 -27.58
C ALA A 39 -17.05 -38.09 -26.50
N VAL A 40 -16.20 -37.86 -25.51
CA VAL A 40 -16.24 -38.55 -24.22
C VAL A 40 -17.31 -37.84 -23.40
N ASP A 41 -18.40 -38.55 -23.14
CA ASP A 41 -19.47 -38.10 -22.26
C ASP A 41 -18.88 -37.53 -20.95
N PRO A 42 -19.42 -36.42 -20.43
CA PRO A 42 -19.00 -35.94 -19.11
C PRO A 42 -19.31 -37.04 -18.10
N PRO A 43 -18.37 -37.44 -17.22
CA PRO A 43 -18.78 -38.18 -16.05
C PRO A 43 -19.72 -37.26 -15.26
N THR A 44 -21.01 -37.61 -15.23
CA THR A 44 -21.92 -37.22 -14.14
C THR A 44 -21.33 -37.78 -12.86
N THR A 45 -20.43 -37.01 -12.26
CA THR A 45 -19.97 -37.15 -10.89
C THR A 45 -20.59 -35.97 -10.14
N PRO A 46 -21.29 -36.23 -9.02
CA PRO A 46 -22.08 -35.22 -8.34
C PRO A 46 -21.24 -33.99 -8.05
N GLU A 47 -21.84 -32.82 -8.31
CA GLU A 47 -21.52 -31.56 -7.65
C GLU A 47 -21.03 -31.87 -6.22
N PRO A 48 -19.81 -31.45 -5.82
CA PRO A 48 -19.44 -31.45 -4.41
C PRO A 48 -20.28 -30.38 -3.74
N THR A 49 -21.53 -30.73 -3.48
CA THR A 49 -22.37 -30.08 -2.50
C THR A 49 -21.89 -30.58 -1.14
N VAL A 50 -21.74 -29.64 -0.21
CA VAL A 50 -21.24 -29.77 1.17
C VAL A 50 -19.72 -29.94 1.25
N ALA A 51 -18.91 -29.00 1.74
CA ALA A 51 -19.20 -27.84 2.58
C ALA A 51 -18.29 -26.69 2.15
N ALA A 52 -18.91 -25.54 1.85
CA ALA A 52 -18.41 -24.31 2.44
C ALA A 52 -18.47 -24.49 3.96
N THR A 53 -17.44 -25.12 4.53
CA THR A 53 -17.03 -24.81 5.88
C THR A 53 -16.42 -23.42 5.76
N ALA A 54 -17.32 -22.42 5.76
CA ALA A 54 -17.06 -21.25 6.55
C ALA A 54 -16.88 -21.77 7.98
N GLU A 55 -15.66 -22.21 8.29
CA GLU A 55 -15.08 -21.93 9.58
C GLU A 55 -14.96 -20.41 9.60
N GLU A 56 -16.10 -19.80 9.87
CA GLU A 56 -16.23 -18.69 10.78
C GLU A 56 -15.51 -19.12 12.06
N GLU A 57 -14.17 -19.18 12.03
CA GLU A 57 -13.42 -18.61 13.13
C GLU A 57 -13.91 -17.18 13.16
N THR A 58 -14.95 -17.00 13.98
CA THR A 58 -15.27 -15.78 14.65
C THR A 58 -13.93 -15.27 15.16
N MET A 59 -13.27 -14.47 14.33
CA MET A 59 -12.39 -13.43 14.80
C MET A 59 -13.33 -12.66 15.71
N THR A 60 -13.27 -13.01 16.99
CA THR A 60 -13.61 -12.11 18.06
C THR A 60 -12.58 -11.01 17.89
N ALA A 61 -12.82 -10.14 16.90
CA ALA A 61 -12.38 -8.78 16.94
C ALA A 61 -13.02 -8.28 18.22
N THR A 62 -12.29 -8.48 19.32
CA THR A 62 -12.43 -7.65 20.50
C THR A 62 -12.67 -6.25 19.97
N PRO A 63 -13.72 -5.54 20.38
CA PRO A 63 -13.95 -4.19 19.93
C PRO A 63 -12.68 -3.41 20.28
N ALA A 64 -11.83 -3.24 19.27
CA ALA A 64 -10.75 -2.30 19.31
C ALA A 64 -11.49 -1.00 19.54
N ASP A 65 -11.28 -0.44 20.73
CA ASP A 65 -11.75 0.86 21.15
C ASP A 65 -11.66 1.77 19.92
N SER A 66 -12.81 2.00 19.28
CA SER A 66 -12.91 2.68 17.97
C SER A 66 -12.79 4.19 18.16
N SER A 67 -11.94 4.58 19.10
CA SER A 67 -11.49 5.94 19.26
C SER A 67 -10.37 6.12 18.25
N ALA A 68 -10.70 6.70 17.09
CA ALA A 68 -9.70 7.16 16.15
C ALA A 68 -8.65 8.00 16.91
N PRO A 69 -7.34 7.82 16.64
CA PRO A 69 -6.32 8.58 17.33
C PRO A 69 -6.48 10.07 17.03
N THR A 70 -6.79 10.84 18.07
CA THR A 70 -6.78 12.30 18.04
C THR A 70 -5.34 12.82 17.94
N GLU A 71 -5.15 14.08 17.55
CA GLU A 71 -3.82 14.73 17.49
C GLU A 71 -3.03 14.65 18.80
N ASP A 72 -3.72 14.64 19.95
CA ASP A 72 -3.12 14.51 21.28
C ASP A 72 -2.84 13.05 21.69
N SER A 73 -3.14 12.08 20.83
CA SER A 73 -2.82 10.68 21.06
C SER A 73 -1.31 10.50 21.28
N PRO A 74 -0.89 9.64 22.22
CA PRO A 74 0.52 9.36 22.44
C PRO A 74 1.23 8.85 21.17
N LEU A 75 0.52 8.17 20.26
CA LEU A 75 1.08 7.72 18.97
C LEU A 75 1.39 8.90 18.04
N VAL A 76 0.49 9.89 17.96
CA VAL A 76 0.69 11.08 17.13
C VAL A 76 1.82 11.93 17.70
N GLN A 77 1.88 12.09 19.02
CA GLN A 77 2.97 12.82 19.68
C GLN A 77 4.33 12.14 19.47
N ALA A 78 4.38 10.80 19.53
CA ALA A 78 5.60 10.05 19.23
C ALA A 78 6.04 10.23 17.77
N ALA A 79 5.10 10.15 16.81
CA ALA A 79 5.40 10.39 15.40
C ALA A 79 5.90 11.82 15.15
N LYS A 80 5.27 12.83 15.77
CA LYS A 80 5.73 14.24 15.69
C LYS A 80 7.13 14.42 16.28
N ALA A 81 7.41 13.82 17.43
CA ALA A 81 8.71 13.91 18.07
C ALA A 81 9.82 13.27 17.22
N ASP A 82 9.57 12.08 16.66
CA ASP A 82 10.49 11.40 15.74
C ASP A 82 10.74 12.26 14.49
N LEU A 83 9.69 12.79 13.85
CA LEU A 83 9.85 13.63 12.67
C LEU A 83 10.62 14.93 12.97
N ALA A 84 10.30 15.59 14.10
CA ALA A 84 11.00 16.79 14.55
C ALA A 84 12.50 16.53 14.73
N GLN A 85 12.85 15.39 15.34
CA GLN A 85 14.24 14.98 15.51
C GLN A 85 14.94 14.71 14.18
N ARG A 86 14.28 14.02 13.23
CA ARG A 86 14.85 13.69 11.91
C ARG A 86 15.12 14.94 11.08
N LEU A 87 14.24 15.93 11.16
CA LEU A 87 14.34 17.17 10.39
C LEU A 87 15.10 18.29 11.12
N GLY A 88 15.32 18.16 12.42
CA GLY A 88 15.96 19.18 13.25
C GLY A 88 15.12 20.46 13.40
N ILE A 89 13.79 20.31 13.44
CA ILE A 89 12.80 21.40 13.55
C ILE A 89 12.03 21.32 14.86
N ASP A 90 11.25 22.35 15.18
CA ASP A 90 10.33 22.29 16.32
C ASP A 90 9.08 21.46 15.98
N ALA A 91 8.58 20.67 16.94
CA ALA A 91 7.37 19.86 16.75
C ALA A 91 6.10 20.71 16.50
N ALA A 92 6.12 22.00 16.84
CA ALA A 92 5.07 22.97 16.52
C ALA A 92 5.03 23.34 15.03
N GLU A 93 6.11 23.10 14.27
CA GLU A 93 6.15 23.28 12.80
C GLU A 93 5.48 22.12 12.06
N ILE A 94 5.16 21.02 12.77
CA ILE A 94 4.59 19.80 12.21
C ILE A 94 3.08 19.83 12.36
N THR A 95 2.39 19.72 11.22
CA THR A 95 0.93 19.61 11.15
C THR A 95 0.52 18.16 11.05
N VAL A 96 -0.53 17.76 11.77
CA VAL A 96 -1.15 16.44 11.58
C VAL A 96 -2.16 16.56 10.44
N VAL A 97 -1.95 15.80 9.37
CA VAL A 97 -2.87 15.77 8.22
C VAL A 97 -3.93 14.69 8.40
N GLU A 98 -3.51 13.54 8.93
CA GLU A 98 -4.38 12.39 9.12
C GLU A 98 -3.91 11.57 10.32
N ALA A 99 -4.84 11.07 11.12
CA ALA A 99 -4.59 10.07 12.15
C ALA A 99 -5.84 9.18 12.26
N GLN A 100 -5.72 7.92 11.85
CA GLN A 100 -6.84 6.99 11.86
C GLN A 100 -6.41 5.55 12.15
N SER A 101 -7.32 4.79 12.75
CA SER A 101 -7.17 3.35 12.89
C SER A 101 -7.46 2.67 11.55
N VAL A 102 -6.57 1.78 11.11
CA VAL A 102 -6.65 1.09 9.82
C VAL A 102 -6.51 -0.42 10.03
N ALA A 103 -7.34 -1.21 9.36
CA ALA A 103 -7.20 -2.65 9.26
C ALA A 103 -6.35 -3.00 8.02
N TRP A 104 -5.08 -3.32 8.24
CA TRP A 104 -4.13 -3.66 7.18
C TRP A 104 -4.35 -5.09 6.71
N ARG A 105 -4.21 -5.32 5.40
CA ARG A 105 -4.50 -6.62 4.77
C ARG A 105 -3.42 -7.67 5.03
N ASP A 106 -2.22 -7.24 5.41
CA ASP A 106 -1.07 -8.09 5.65
C ASP A 106 -0.07 -7.43 6.61
N GLY A 107 0.99 -8.17 6.94
CA GLY A 107 2.10 -7.72 7.79
C GLY A 107 2.95 -6.58 7.24
N SER A 108 2.71 -6.08 6.02
CA SER A 108 3.46 -4.94 5.47
C SER A 108 2.98 -3.59 5.99
N LEU A 109 1.78 -3.56 6.60
CA LEU A 109 1.16 -2.33 7.12
C LEU A 109 1.07 -1.21 6.07
N GLY A 110 0.92 -1.58 4.79
CA GLY A 110 0.84 -0.63 3.68
C GLY A 110 2.19 -0.17 3.11
N CYS A 111 3.32 -0.68 3.61
CA CYS A 111 4.67 -0.38 3.14
C CYS A 111 5.44 -1.66 2.76
N PRO A 112 5.03 -2.39 1.70
CA PRO A 112 5.74 -3.58 1.27
C PRO A 112 7.09 -3.25 0.65
N GLU A 113 8.12 -3.98 1.06
CA GLU A 113 9.45 -3.92 0.49
C GLU A 113 9.60 -4.96 -0.63
N PRO A 114 10.24 -4.62 -1.76
CA PRO A 114 10.45 -5.56 -2.86
C PRO A 114 11.20 -6.82 -2.41
N GLY A 115 10.69 -7.99 -2.80
CA GLY A 115 11.33 -9.28 -2.51
C GLY A 115 11.04 -9.85 -1.12
N MET A 116 10.28 -9.14 -0.27
CA MET A 116 9.85 -9.62 1.04
C MET A 116 8.50 -10.35 0.95
N MET A 117 8.33 -11.39 1.78
CA MET A 117 7.05 -12.06 1.98
C MET A 117 6.44 -11.61 3.32
N TYR A 118 5.18 -11.18 3.30
CA TYR A 118 4.45 -10.72 4.47
C TYR A 118 3.33 -11.71 4.85
N THR A 119 3.02 -11.77 6.14
CA THR A 119 1.93 -12.59 6.66
C THR A 119 0.58 -12.11 6.13
N GLN A 120 -0.27 -13.03 5.67
CA GLN A 120 -1.57 -12.72 5.10
C GLN A 120 -2.65 -12.74 6.19
N VAL A 121 -2.57 -11.79 7.12
CA VAL A 121 -3.48 -11.66 8.26
C VAL A 121 -3.93 -10.21 8.37
N ILE A 122 -5.20 -9.99 8.74
CA ILE A 122 -5.71 -8.65 9.02
C ILE A 122 -5.10 -8.13 10.32
N ILE A 123 -4.39 -7.00 10.26
CA ILE A 123 -3.75 -6.37 11.41
C ILE A 123 -4.40 -5.01 11.67
N ASN A 124 -4.94 -4.81 12.87
CA ASN A 124 -5.37 -3.49 13.32
C ASN A 124 -4.14 -2.65 13.67
N GLY A 125 -3.98 -1.52 13.00
CA GLY A 125 -2.90 -0.56 13.23
C GLY A 125 -3.39 0.87 13.10
N THR A 126 -2.45 1.80 13.01
CA THR A 126 -2.74 3.23 12.92
C THR A 126 -2.00 3.81 11.74
N LYS A 127 -2.66 4.62 10.92
CA LYS A 127 -2.02 5.44 9.90
C LYS A 127 -1.96 6.89 10.38
N ILE A 128 -0.77 7.45 10.46
CA ILE A 128 -0.55 8.87 10.77
C ILE A 128 0.15 9.52 9.57
N VAL A 129 -0.39 10.64 9.10
CA VAL A 129 0.23 11.47 8.08
C VAL A 129 0.54 12.83 8.69
N LEU A 130 1.82 13.19 8.68
CA LEU A 130 2.31 14.48 9.16
C LEU A 130 2.74 15.32 7.98
N SER A 131 2.61 16.64 8.06
CA SER A 131 3.12 17.54 7.04
C SER A 131 4.04 18.61 7.62
N VAL A 132 5.10 18.89 6.87
CA VAL A 132 6.06 19.97 7.11
C VAL A 132 6.29 20.67 5.78
N ASN A 133 6.03 21.98 5.71
CA ASN A 133 6.20 22.79 4.49
C ASN A 133 5.51 22.21 3.22
N GLY A 134 4.40 21.48 3.40
CA GLY A 134 3.63 20.87 2.30
C GLY A 134 4.16 19.52 1.83
N GLU A 135 5.21 18.98 2.43
CA GLU A 135 5.64 17.59 2.25
C GLU A 135 4.97 16.69 3.28
N GLU A 136 4.56 15.49 2.88
CA GLU A 136 3.87 14.51 3.74
C GLU A 136 4.81 13.37 4.17
N TYR A 137 4.65 12.96 5.43
CA TYR A 137 5.43 11.92 6.09
C TYR A 137 4.46 10.90 6.70
N HIS A 138 4.57 9.64 6.28
CA HIS A 138 3.66 8.57 6.68
C HIS A 138 4.28 7.70 7.78
N TYR A 139 3.47 7.41 8.80
CA TYR A 139 3.79 6.55 9.94
C TYR A 139 2.70 5.46 10.05
N HIS A 140 3.12 4.23 10.30
CA HIS A 140 2.28 3.04 10.34
C HIS A 140 2.62 2.16 11.55
#